data_AF-A0AAU8ZLL3-F1
#
_entry.id   AF-A0AAU8ZLL3-F1
#
_cell.length_a   1.000
_cell.length_b   1.000
_cell.length_c   1.000
_cell.angle_alpha   90.00
_cell.angle_beta   90.00
_cell.angle_gamma   90.00
#
_symmetry.space_group_name_H-M   'P 1'
#
loop_
_entity.id
_entity.type
_entity.pdbx_description
1 polymer ?
#
loop_
_entity_poly.entity_id
_entity_poly.type
_entity_poly.pdbx_seq_one_letter_code
_entity_poly.pdbx_strand_id
1 'polypeptide(L)'
;MEFKLNKNTFTIDTRALSKNLLESICKFSMPLKKPDSVTNLNFILHTEESINKGIKEWRNQEKTTFISAFINRTIDQTCRANYVKIGKTEKENLFNEIKETFFRTTELNSGCAQSSVIQALNNEKSLAENISKLDIDNTIPDKTEDIMLSKIRNMVTISPDHSVSTEERQNQQKDLAEFNRQYKAALAGERTAIRADIYNYIAENIFNTFLCDQFYGGNSGAVEFNQLREIISEMVLSKAVPVSESARFFFSELPLSVITRLPDGN
;
A
#
# COMPACT_ATOMS: atom_id res chain seq x y z
N MET A 1 -13.85 9.62 -4.25
CA MET A 1 -13.05 8.57 -4.91
C MET A 1 -13.88 7.29 -4.94
N GLU A 2 -13.91 6.61 -6.08
CA GLU A 2 -14.67 5.38 -6.31
C GLU A 2 -13.68 4.25 -6.64
N PHE A 3 -13.87 3.11 -5.98
CA PHE A 3 -13.11 1.88 -6.15
C PHE A 3 -14.07 0.81 -6.65
N LYS A 4 -13.67 0.12 -7.72
CA LYS A 4 -14.44 -0.99 -8.27
C LYS A 4 -13.55 -2.22 -8.36
N LEU A 5 -14.05 -3.31 -7.76
CA LEU A 5 -13.43 -4.62 -7.81
C LEU A 5 -14.51 -5.62 -8.22
N ASN A 6 -14.39 -6.17 -9.44
CA ASN A 6 -15.42 -7.01 -10.05
C ASN A 6 -16.79 -6.26 -10.10
N LYS A 7 -17.83 -6.83 -9.47
CA LYS A 7 -19.18 -6.24 -9.37
C LYS A 7 -19.35 -5.32 -8.16
N ASN A 8 -18.40 -5.32 -7.24
CA ASN A 8 -18.50 -4.58 -6.00
C ASN A 8 -17.89 -3.19 -6.17
N THR A 9 -18.57 -2.18 -5.61
CA THR A 9 -18.14 -0.79 -5.68
C THR A 9 -18.08 -0.22 -4.27
N PHE A 10 -17.04 0.56 -4.01
CA PHE A 10 -16.81 1.27 -2.77
C PHE A 10 -16.54 2.74 -3.10
N THR A 11 -17.28 3.66 -2.50
CA THR A 11 -17.06 5.10 -2.68
C THR A 11 -16.67 5.72 -1.34
N ILE A 12 -15.71 6.64 -1.38
CA ILE A 12 -15.27 7.39 -0.22
C ILE A 12 -15.00 8.86 -0.52
N ASP A 13 -15.38 9.73 0.42
CA ASP A 13 -15.00 11.13 0.41
C ASP A 13 -13.67 11.31 1.14
N THR A 14 -12.59 11.47 0.38
CA THR A 14 -11.26 11.69 0.95
C THR A 14 -11.14 13.03 1.65
N ARG A 15 -12.01 14.02 1.40
CA ARG A 15 -11.98 15.31 2.11
C ARG A 15 -12.39 15.13 3.57
N ALA A 16 -13.38 14.28 3.83
CA ALA A 16 -13.79 13.93 5.19
C ALA A 16 -12.62 13.27 5.94
N LEU A 17 -11.90 12.36 5.27
CA LEU A 17 -10.69 11.75 5.83
C LEU A 17 -9.58 12.77 6.08
N SER A 18 -9.31 13.68 5.14
CA SER A 18 -8.33 14.77 5.31
C SER A 18 -8.69 15.65 6.51
N LYS A 19 -9.97 15.97 6.71
CA LYS A 19 -10.44 16.73 7.88
C LYS A 19 -10.17 15.98 9.18
N ASN A 20 -10.52 14.69 9.26
CA ASN A 20 -10.29 13.88 10.46
C ASN A 20 -8.79 13.76 10.79
N LEU A 21 -7.96 13.64 9.75
CA LEU A 21 -6.49 13.64 9.88
C LEU A 21 -6.00 14.97 10.46
N LEU A 22 -6.45 16.09 9.89
CA LEU A 22 -6.07 17.42 10.37
C LEU A 22 -6.52 17.66 11.81
N GLU A 23 -7.73 17.26 12.18
CA GLU A 23 -8.22 17.34 13.56
C GLU A 23 -7.31 16.57 14.54
N SER A 24 -6.81 15.41 14.12
CA SER A 24 -5.89 14.60 14.94
C SER A 24 -4.53 15.29 15.13
N ILE A 25 -4.01 15.91 14.06
CA ILE A 25 -2.76 16.69 14.12
C ILE A 25 -2.93 17.92 15.02
N CYS A 26 -4.03 18.66 14.86
CA CYS A 26 -4.35 19.81 15.71
C CYS A 26 -4.37 19.43 17.20
N LYS A 27 -5.03 18.33 17.55
CA LYS A 27 -5.09 17.84 18.94
C LYS A 27 -3.70 17.53 19.50
N PHE A 28 -2.81 16.98 18.69
CA PHE A 28 -1.44 16.68 19.11
C PHE A 28 -0.60 17.95 19.31
N SER A 29 -0.86 19.00 18.53
CA SER A 29 -0.15 20.28 18.61
C SER A 29 -0.75 21.28 19.62
N MET A 30 -1.86 20.93 20.28
CA MET A 30 -2.47 21.77 21.31
C MET A 30 -1.63 21.76 22.59
N PRO A 31 -1.28 22.92 23.14
CA PRO A 31 -0.57 23.01 24.41
C PRO A 31 -1.46 22.51 25.56
N LEU A 32 -0.87 21.77 26.49
CA LEU A 32 -1.59 21.28 27.66
C LEU A 32 -1.98 22.45 28.56
N LYS A 33 -3.27 22.51 28.90
CA LYS A 33 -3.81 23.48 29.83
C LYS A 33 -3.79 22.90 31.25
N LYS A 34 -3.39 23.70 32.25
CA LYS A 34 -3.55 23.33 33.66
C LYS A 34 -5.05 23.31 34.02
N PRO A 35 -5.51 22.37 34.88
CA PRO A 35 -6.94 22.20 35.20
C PRO A 35 -7.63 23.48 35.67
N ASP A 36 -6.93 24.34 36.42
CA ASP A 36 -7.51 25.51 37.09
C ASP A 36 -7.15 26.86 36.41
N SER A 37 -6.54 26.86 35.22
CA SER A 37 -6.21 28.14 34.56
C SER A 37 -7.41 28.71 33.79
N VAL A 38 -7.65 30.01 33.92
CA VAL A 38 -8.66 30.71 33.11
C VAL A 38 -8.15 30.80 31.67
N THR A 39 -9.00 30.46 30.68
CA THR A 39 -8.66 30.70 29.27
C THR A 39 -8.62 32.21 29.04
N ASN A 40 -7.44 32.76 28.77
CA ASN A 40 -7.27 34.17 28.42
C ASN A 40 -6.82 34.31 26.95
N LEU A 41 -6.87 35.53 26.43
CA LEU A 41 -6.52 35.82 25.03
C LEU A 41 -5.09 35.37 24.68
N ASN A 42 -4.14 35.52 25.61
CA ASN A 42 -2.75 35.10 25.40
C ASN A 42 -2.63 33.58 25.22
N PHE A 43 -3.40 32.79 25.99
CA PHE A 43 -3.44 31.34 25.84
C PHE A 43 -4.05 30.93 24.49
N ILE A 44 -5.08 31.64 24.02
CA ILE A 44 -5.70 31.39 22.70
C ILE A 44 -4.70 31.66 21.58
N LEU A 45 -4.03 32.82 21.59
CA LEU A 45 -3.02 33.19 20.58
C LEU A 45 -1.85 32.20 20.57
N HIS A 46 -1.32 31.85 21.74
CA HIS A 46 -0.27 30.84 21.85
C HIS A 46 -0.72 29.46 21.34
N THR A 47 -1.98 29.08 21.61
CA THR A 47 -2.54 27.82 21.10
C THR A 47 -2.62 27.82 19.59
N GLU A 48 -3.08 28.91 18.98
CA GLU A 48 -3.13 29.07 17.53
C GLU A 48 -1.74 29.01 16.90
N GLU A 49 -0.76 29.71 17.47
CA GLU A 49 0.64 29.65 17.03
C GLU A 49 1.21 28.23 17.12
N SER A 50 0.97 27.53 18.23
CA SER A 50 1.42 26.15 18.45
C SER A 50 0.80 25.18 17.44
N ILE A 51 -0.51 25.28 17.20
CA ILE A 51 -1.21 24.46 16.21
C ILE A 51 -0.66 24.73 14.81
N ASN A 52 -0.55 26.00 14.41
CA ASN A 52 -0.04 26.37 13.09
C ASN A 52 1.40 25.91 12.87
N LYS A 53 2.25 26.00 13.89
CA LYS A 53 3.61 25.48 13.86
C LYS A 53 3.62 23.95 13.70
N GLY A 54 2.85 23.24 14.51
CA GLY A 54 2.77 21.78 14.45
C GLY A 54 2.25 21.24 13.12
N ILE A 55 1.23 21.88 12.54
CA ILE A 55 0.73 21.54 11.20
C ILE A 55 1.82 21.72 10.14
N LYS A 56 2.57 22.84 10.18
CA LYS A 56 3.66 23.11 9.22
C LYS A 56 4.80 22.09 9.36
N GLU A 57 5.20 21.77 10.57
CA GLU A 57 6.24 20.77 10.85
C GLU A 57 5.82 19.39 10.35
N TRP A 58 4.61 18.94 10.72
CA TRP A 58 4.06 17.68 10.24
C TRP A 58 3.96 17.64 8.71
N ARG A 59 3.46 18.70 8.08
CA ARG A 59 3.34 18.78 6.62
C ARG A 59 4.69 18.59 5.93
N ASN A 60 5.74 19.22 6.44
CA ASN A 60 7.08 19.11 5.87
C ASN A 60 7.63 17.68 6.03
N GLN A 61 7.48 17.09 7.21
CA GLN A 61 7.90 15.70 7.47
C GLN A 61 7.15 14.69 6.61
N GLU A 62 5.84 14.88 6.44
CA GLU A 62 4.99 13.97 5.68
C GLU A 62 5.27 14.06 4.19
N LYS A 63 5.61 15.25 3.64
CA LYS A 63 6.06 15.38 2.25
C LYS A 63 7.26 14.49 1.93
N THR A 64 8.25 14.50 2.81
CA THR A 64 9.44 13.63 2.72
C THR A 64 9.06 12.17 2.86
N THR A 65 8.33 11.83 3.93
CA THR A 65 8.08 10.46 4.33
C THR A 65 7.15 9.75 3.36
N PHE A 66 6.09 10.43 2.90
CA PHE A 66 5.10 9.88 1.99
C PHE A 66 5.71 9.52 0.64
N ILE A 67 6.42 10.45 0.01
CA ILE A 67 7.05 10.22 -1.29
C ILE A 67 8.12 9.14 -1.20
N SER A 68 8.93 9.16 -0.14
CA SER A 68 9.94 8.13 0.09
C SER A 68 9.30 6.74 0.24
N ALA A 69 8.23 6.63 1.04
CA ALA A 69 7.49 5.39 1.21
C ALA A 69 6.82 4.93 -0.10
N PHE A 70 6.27 5.85 -0.89
CA PHE A 70 5.69 5.57 -2.20
C PHE A 70 6.74 4.94 -3.16
N ILE A 71 7.94 5.52 -3.25
CA ILE A 71 9.00 5.00 -4.12
C ILE A 71 9.40 3.59 -3.66
N ASN A 72 9.71 3.43 -2.36
CA ASN A 72 10.09 2.13 -1.79
C ASN A 72 9.03 1.06 -2.02
N ARG A 73 7.76 1.40 -1.75
CA ARG A 73 6.62 0.51 -1.96
C ARG A 73 6.48 0.11 -3.43
N THR A 74 6.62 1.07 -4.35
CA THR A 74 6.51 0.79 -5.79
C THR A 74 7.62 -0.16 -6.26
N ILE A 75 8.84 0.04 -5.77
CA ILE A 75 9.95 -0.88 -6.04
C ILE A 75 9.61 -2.30 -5.54
N ASP A 76 9.18 -2.41 -4.29
CA ASP A 76 8.86 -3.70 -3.67
C ASP A 76 7.67 -4.41 -4.34
N GLN A 77 6.62 -3.66 -4.69
CA GLN A 77 5.45 -4.16 -5.42
C GLN A 77 5.84 -4.66 -6.81
N THR A 78 6.67 -3.91 -7.54
CA THR A 78 7.16 -4.32 -8.87
C THR A 78 7.98 -5.61 -8.78
N CYS A 79 8.88 -5.70 -7.80
CA CYS A 79 9.68 -6.90 -7.58
C CYS A 79 8.79 -8.11 -7.31
N ARG A 80 7.80 -7.96 -6.42
CA ARG A 80 6.86 -9.01 -6.06
C ARG A 80 6.01 -9.47 -7.24
N ALA A 81 5.41 -8.53 -7.98
CA ALA A 81 4.52 -8.84 -9.11
C ALA A 81 5.24 -9.55 -10.26
N ASN A 82 6.52 -9.25 -10.46
CA ASN A 82 7.31 -9.80 -11.57
C ASN A 82 8.21 -10.98 -11.16
N TYR A 83 8.15 -11.42 -9.90
CA TYR A 83 9.01 -12.47 -9.35
C TYR A 83 10.50 -12.19 -9.59
N VAL A 84 10.88 -10.92 -9.41
CA VAL A 84 12.26 -10.45 -9.51
C VAL A 84 12.73 -9.92 -8.15
N LYS A 85 14.04 -9.81 -7.98
CA LYS A 85 14.66 -9.21 -6.80
C LYS A 85 15.69 -8.18 -7.21
N ILE A 86 15.84 -7.16 -6.37
CA ILE A 86 16.88 -6.14 -6.47
C ILE A 86 17.74 -6.18 -5.21
N GLY A 87 19.06 -6.06 -5.37
CA GLY A 87 19.97 -6.03 -4.23
C GLY A 87 19.79 -4.75 -3.40
N LYS A 88 20.16 -4.77 -2.12
CA LYS A 88 20.02 -3.61 -1.22
C LYS A 88 20.69 -2.34 -1.77
N THR A 89 21.94 -2.46 -2.22
CA THR A 89 22.69 -1.34 -2.81
C THR A 89 22.03 -0.83 -4.09
N GLU A 90 21.55 -1.74 -4.94
CA GLU A 90 20.90 -1.35 -6.19
C GLU A 90 19.54 -0.69 -5.94
N LYS A 91 18.79 -1.13 -4.92
CA LYS A 91 17.56 -0.47 -4.46
C LYS A 91 17.84 0.97 -4.01
N GLU A 92 18.91 1.18 -3.25
CA GLU A 92 19.30 2.51 -2.78
C GLU A 92 19.76 3.42 -3.94
N ASN A 93 20.54 2.88 -4.88
CA ASN A 93 20.93 3.59 -6.10
C ASN A 93 19.69 4.00 -6.92
N LEU A 94 18.76 3.08 -7.13
CA LEU A 94 17.51 3.33 -7.84
C LEU A 94 16.65 4.38 -7.13
N PHE A 95 16.53 4.31 -5.81
CA PHE A 95 15.83 5.33 -5.03
C PHE A 95 16.42 6.72 -5.25
N ASN A 96 17.76 6.84 -5.20
CA ASN A 96 18.45 8.10 -5.42
C ASN A 96 18.28 8.60 -6.85
N GLU A 97 18.31 7.71 -7.84
CA GLU A 97 18.05 8.04 -9.26
C GLU A 97 16.65 8.64 -9.45
N ILE A 98 15.62 8.02 -8.86
CA ILE A 98 14.23 8.51 -8.89
C ILE A 98 14.12 9.87 -8.18
N LYS A 99 14.76 10.02 -7.01
CA LYS A 99 14.82 11.27 -6.26
C LYS A 99 15.40 12.41 -7.10
N GLU A 100 16.57 12.21 -7.71
CA GLU A 100 17.23 13.25 -8.50
C GLU A 100 16.45 13.59 -9.77
N THR A 101 15.77 12.62 -10.36
CA THR A 101 15.00 12.80 -11.59
C THR A 101 13.69 13.55 -11.37
N PHE A 102 12.92 13.19 -10.33
CA PHE A 102 11.54 13.66 -10.15
C PHE A 102 11.35 14.58 -8.94
N PHE A 103 12.24 14.53 -7.95
CA PHE A 103 12.06 15.17 -6.64
C PHE A 103 13.31 15.91 -6.16
N ARG A 104 14.07 16.50 -7.09
CA ARG A 104 15.37 17.16 -6.83
C ARG A 104 15.34 18.20 -5.71
N THR A 105 14.21 18.89 -5.54
CA THR A 105 14.02 19.94 -4.51
C THR A 105 13.42 19.42 -3.21
N THR A 106 13.11 18.13 -3.12
CA THR A 106 12.50 17.50 -1.95
C THR A 106 13.53 16.65 -1.23
N GLU A 107 13.65 16.88 0.08
CA GLU A 107 14.45 16.01 0.94
C GLU A 107 13.75 14.65 1.04
N LEU A 108 14.26 13.64 0.36
CA LEU A 108 13.77 12.25 0.44
C LEU A 108 14.80 11.36 1.13
N ASN A 109 14.31 10.33 1.82
CA ASN A 109 15.09 9.38 2.62
C ASN A 109 14.71 7.94 2.26
N SER A 110 15.67 7.17 1.74
CA SER A 110 15.47 5.78 1.32
C SER A 110 15.09 4.83 2.47
N GLY A 111 15.32 5.22 3.73
CA GLY A 111 14.92 4.48 4.93
C GLY A 111 13.46 4.69 5.37
N CYS A 112 12.72 5.61 4.75
CA CYS A 112 11.32 5.86 5.11
C CYS A 112 10.40 4.81 4.48
N ALA A 113 9.65 4.10 5.34
CA ALA A 113 8.73 3.04 4.91
C ALA A 113 7.27 3.26 5.31
N GLN A 114 6.98 4.14 6.27
CA GLN A 114 5.64 4.31 6.86
C GLN A 114 5.27 5.79 6.90
N SER A 115 4.19 6.15 6.23
CA SER A 115 3.58 7.49 6.25
C SER A 115 2.55 7.59 7.37
N SER A 116 2.49 8.75 8.04
CA SER A 116 1.50 8.99 9.09
C SER A 116 0.07 9.08 8.53
N VAL A 117 -0.09 9.53 7.27
CA VAL A 117 -1.38 9.48 6.55
C VAL A 117 -1.85 8.03 6.43
N ILE A 118 -1.00 7.12 5.95
CA ILE A 118 -1.36 5.69 5.81
C ILE A 118 -1.69 5.08 7.17
N GLN A 119 -0.92 5.40 8.21
CA GLN A 119 -1.19 4.91 9.56
C GLN A 119 -2.54 5.41 10.10
N ALA A 120 -2.88 6.68 9.87
CA ALA A 120 -4.17 7.23 10.27
C ALA A 120 -5.33 6.53 9.55
N LEU A 121 -5.18 6.26 8.24
CA LEU A 121 -6.18 5.53 7.46
C LEU A 121 -6.37 4.09 7.96
N ASN A 122 -5.28 3.38 8.29
CA ASN A 122 -5.36 2.02 8.84
C ASN A 122 -6.07 1.96 10.20
N ASN A 123 -6.05 3.05 10.96
CA ASN A 123 -6.74 3.14 12.25
C ASN A 123 -8.23 3.54 12.12
N GLU A 124 -8.67 3.89 10.92
CA GLU A 124 -10.06 4.26 10.64
C GLU A 124 -10.91 2.98 10.47
N LYS A 125 -11.74 2.69 11.48
CA LYS A 125 -12.58 1.48 11.50
C LYS A 125 -13.67 1.45 10.43
N SER A 126 -14.33 2.58 10.17
CA SER A 126 -15.40 2.69 9.18
C SER A 126 -14.89 2.46 7.75
N LEU A 127 -13.65 2.87 7.47
CA LEU A 127 -12.91 2.65 6.24
C LEU A 127 -12.60 1.16 6.10
N ALA A 128 -12.09 0.51 7.15
CA ALA A 128 -11.84 -0.93 7.14
C ALA A 128 -13.13 -1.74 6.88
N GLU A 129 -14.24 -1.36 7.52
CA GLU A 129 -15.55 -1.95 7.28
C GLU A 129 -16.03 -1.73 5.84
N ASN A 130 -15.85 -0.53 5.29
CA ASN A 130 -16.25 -0.23 3.93
C ASN A 130 -15.39 -0.95 2.88
N ILE A 131 -14.08 -1.08 3.10
CA ILE A 131 -13.18 -1.86 2.24
C ILE A 131 -13.59 -3.34 2.26
N SER A 132 -14.02 -3.85 3.42
CA SER A 132 -14.49 -5.24 3.54
C SER A 132 -15.71 -5.54 2.65
N LYS A 133 -16.53 -4.52 2.32
CA LYS A 133 -17.68 -4.66 1.39
C LYS A 133 -17.27 -4.94 -0.05
N LEU A 134 -16.00 -4.73 -0.41
CA LEU A 134 -15.49 -5.14 -1.73
C LEU A 134 -15.36 -6.66 -1.86
N ASP A 135 -15.48 -7.39 -0.77
CA ASP A 135 -15.51 -8.86 -0.76
C ASP A 135 -14.33 -9.48 -1.52
N ILE A 136 -13.13 -8.99 -1.15
CA ILE A 136 -11.86 -9.37 -1.77
C ILE A 136 -11.63 -10.88 -1.67
N ASP A 137 -12.10 -11.50 -0.59
CA ASP A 137 -11.89 -12.92 -0.33
C ASP A 137 -12.69 -13.81 -1.29
N ASN A 138 -13.91 -13.41 -1.68
CA ASN A 138 -14.66 -14.10 -2.73
C ASN A 138 -14.21 -13.72 -4.14
N THR A 139 -13.69 -12.49 -4.31
CA THR A 139 -13.11 -12.02 -5.58
C THR A 139 -11.87 -12.81 -5.95
N ILE A 140 -11.01 -13.11 -4.97
CA ILE A 140 -9.85 -14.00 -5.12
C ILE A 140 -10.12 -15.26 -4.29
N PRO A 141 -10.86 -16.24 -4.84
CA PRO A 141 -11.34 -17.38 -4.08
C PRO A 141 -10.21 -18.32 -3.69
N ASP A 142 -10.36 -18.96 -2.53
CA ASP A 142 -9.46 -20.02 -2.09
C ASP A 142 -9.77 -21.31 -2.85
N LYS A 143 -8.92 -21.65 -3.82
CA LYS A 143 -8.98 -22.90 -4.60
C LYS A 143 -8.09 -24.02 -4.04
N THR A 144 -7.69 -23.93 -2.77
CA THR A 144 -6.81 -24.93 -2.15
C THR A 144 -7.33 -26.35 -2.36
N GLU A 145 -8.61 -26.60 -2.10
CA GLU A 145 -9.20 -27.95 -2.20
C GLU A 145 -9.07 -28.54 -3.61
N ASP A 146 -9.48 -27.80 -4.64
CA ASP A 146 -9.38 -28.22 -6.04
C ASP A 146 -7.93 -28.50 -6.46
N ILE A 147 -7.01 -27.63 -6.05
CA ILE A 147 -5.57 -27.75 -6.36
C ILE A 147 -4.98 -28.98 -5.66
N MET A 148 -5.33 -29.21 -4.39
CA MET A 148 -4.86 -30.38 -3.64
C MET A 148 -5.41 -31.68 -4.23
N LEU A 149 -6.71 -31.72 -4.56
CA LEU A 149 -7.33 -32.88 -5.21
C LEU A 149 -6.68 -33.20 -6.56
N SER A 150 -6.39 -32.18 -7.38
CA SER A 150 -5.66 -32.35 -8.65
C SER A 150 -4.27 -32.93 -8.44
N LYS A 151 -3.49 -32.39 -7.48
CA LYS A 151 -2.15 -32.91 -7.15
C LYS A 151 -2.19 -34.34 -6.63
N ILE A 152 -3.11 -34.67 -5.72
CA ILE A 152 -3.28 -36.02 -5.20
C ILE A 152 -3.64 -36.99 -6.33
N ARG A 153 -4.58 -36.63 -7.22
CA ARG A 153 -4.92 -37.45 -8.39
C ARG A 153 -3.70 -37.70 -9.26
N ASN A 154 -2.91 -36.67 -9.58
CA ASN A 154 -1.69 -36.83 -10.37
C ASN A 154 -0.68 -37.80 -9.72
N MET A 155 -0.50 -37.72 -8.40
CA MET A 155 0.35 -38.65 -7.66
C MET A 155 -0.16 -40.10 -7.75
N VAL A 156 -1.48 -40.31 -7.72
CA VAL A 156 -2.11 -41.63 -7.81
C VAL A 156 -2.07 -42.20 -9.23
N THR A 157 -2.28 -41.38 -10.27
CA THR A 157 -2.24 -41.84 -11.68
C THR A 157 -0.85 -42.17 -12.20
N ILE A 158 0.21 -41.60 -11.64
CA ILE A 158 1.60 -41.92 -12.05
C ILE A 158 2.05 -43.28 -11.48
N SER A 159 1.33 -43.85 -10.50
CA SER A 159 1.75 -45.08 -9.82
C SER A 159 0.64 -46.14 -9.65
N PRO A 160 -0.02 -46.63 -10.71
CA PRO A 160 -0.99 -47.72 -10.57
C PRO A 160 -0.31 -49.07 -10.25
N ASP A 161 0.88 -49.32 -10.80
CA ASP A 161 1.54 -50.64 -10.81
C ASP A 161 2.94 -50.68 -10.15
N HIS A 162 3.39 -49.59 -9.52
CA HIS A 162 4.68 -49.57 -8.80
C HIS A 162 4.45 -49.48 -7.29
N SER A 163 5.05 -50.41 -6.54
CA SER A 163 5.04 -50.37 -5.08
C SER A 163 5.83 -49.16 -4.60
N VAL A 164 5.17 -48.02 -4.45
CA VAL A 164 5.76 -46.81 -3.87
C VAL A 164 6.20 -47.13 -2.44
N SER A 165 7.47 -46.91 -2.13
CA SER A 165 8.03 -47.14 -0.81
C SER A 165 7.38 -46.23 0.24
N THR A 166 7.43 -46.61 1.51
CA THR A 166 6.94 -45.76 2.61
C THR A 166 7.65 -44.39 2.63
N GLU A 167 8.93 -44.36 2.28
CA GLU A 167 9.73 -43.13 2.23
C GLU A 167 9.27 -42.18 1.11
N GLU A 168 9.03 -42.70 -0.09
CA GLU A 168 8.49 -41.92 -1.21
C GLU A 168 7.11 -41.34 -0.89
N ARG A 169 6.24 -42.12 -0.23
CA ARG A 169 4.93 -41.61 0.24
C ARG A 169 5.08 -40.49 1.26
N GLN A 170 6.00 -40.61 2.20
CA GLN A 170 6.27 -39.56 3.19
C GLN A 170 6.83 -38.29 2.53
N ASN A 171 7.70 -38.42 1.54
CA ASN A 171 8.23 -37.28 0.80
C ASN A 171 7.13 -36.58 -0.01
N GLN A 172 6.27 -37.33 -0.71
CA GLN A 172 5.11 -36.77 -1.43
C GLN A 172 4.14 -36.03 -0.49
N GLN A 173 3.90 -36.57 0.72
CA GLN A 173 3.07 -35.90 1.73
C GLN A 173 3.70 -34.59 2.22
N LYS A 174 5.02 -34.58 2.46
CA LYS A 174 5.75 -33.36 2.84
C LYS A 174 5.70 -32.30 1.74
N ASP A 175 5.93 -32.69 0.49
CA ASP A 175 5.89 -31.79 -0.66
C ASP A 175 4.48 -31.20 -0.85
N LEU A 176 3.44 -31.99 -0.64
CA LEU A 176 2.06 -31.52 -0.70
C LEU A 176 1.74 -30.52 0.42
N ALA A 177 2.17 -30.82 1.64
CA ALA A 177 1.98 -29.93 2.79
C ALA A 177 2.73 -28.59 2.60
N GLU A 178 3.97 -28.65 2.09
CA GLU A 178 4.76 -27.47 1.80
C GLU A 178 4.14 -26.61 0.69
N PHE A 179 3.71 -27.25 -0.40
CA PHE A 179 3.02 -26.56 -1.49
C PHE A 179 1.73 -25.89 -1.00
N ASN A 180 0.94 -26.56 -0.15
CA ASN A 180 -0.27 -25.98 0.46
C ASN A 180 0.06 -24.75 1.31
N ARG A 181 1.09 -24.84 2.15
CA ARG A 181 1.55 -23.72 2.98
C ARG A 181 1.95 -22.53 2.12
N GLN A 182 2.74 -22.76 1.07
CA GLN A 182 3.19 -21.73 0.15
C GLN A 182 2.03 -21.10 -0.62
N TYR A 183 1.08 -21.90 -1.10
CA TYR A 183 -0.12 -21.42 -1.79
C TYR A 183 -0.96 -20.52 -0.89
N LYS A 184 -1.26 -20.96 0.35
CA LYS A 184 -2.04 -20.17 1.30
C LYS A 184 -1.35 -18.86 1.67
N ALA A 185 -0.03 -18.88 1.84
CA ALA A 185 0.75 -17.67 2.10
C ALA A 185 0.68 -16.70 0.91
N ALA A 186 0.80 -17.20 -0.32
CA ALA A 186 0.67 -16.39 -1.53
C ALA A 186 -0.74 -15.80 -1.68
N LEU A 187 -1.79 -16.59 -1.43
CA LEU A 187 -3.18 -16.15 -1.48
C LEU A 187 -3.46 -15.04 -0.46
N ALA A 188 -3.02 -15.22 0.78
CA ALA A 188 -3.14 -14.20 1.81
C ALA A 188 -2.37 -12.92 1.43
N GLY A 189 -1.17 -13.06 0.86
CA GLY A 189 -0.35 -11.95 0.37
C GLY A 189 -1.03 -11.17 -0.76
N GLU A 190 -1.74 -11.85 -1.66
CA GLU A 190 -2.45 -11.21 -2.76
C GLU A 190 -3.67 -10.41 -2.26
N ARG A 191 -4.49 -11.04 -1.44
CA ARG A 191 -5.65 -10.38 -0.81
C ARG A 191 -5.25 -9.20 0.08
N THR A 192 -4.10 -9.29 0.74
CA THR A 192 -3.55 -8.19 1.56
C THR A 192 -3.06 -7.03 0.70
N ALA A 193 -2.47 -7.32 -0.46
CA ALA A 193 -1.99 -6.28 -1.36
C ALA A 193 -3.12 -5.44 -1.95
N ILE A 194 -4.22 -6.06 -2.39
CA ILE A 194 -5.38 -5.30 -2.87
C ILE A 194 -5.93 -4.36 -1.79
N ARG A 195 -6.01 -4.84 -0.54
CA ARG A 195 -6.41 -3.99 0.60
C ARG A 195 -5.44 -2.82 0.76
N ALA A 196 -4.14 -3.10 0.76
CA ALA A 196 -3.11 -2.08 0.88
C ALA A 196 -3.19 -1.06 -0.25
N ASP A 197 -3.41 -1.48 -1.49
CA ASP A 197 -3.53 -0.59 -2.64
C ASP A 197 -4.69 0.39 -2.50
N ILE A 198 -5.84 -0.04 -1.98
CA ILE A 198 -6.95 0.87 -1.70
C ILE A 198 -6.53 1.97 -0.71
N TYR A 199 -5.90 1.60 0.41
CA TYR A 199 -5.38 2.59 1.37
C TYR A 199 -4.36 3.53 0.73
N ASN A 200 -3.48 2.99 -0.11
CA ASN A 200 -2.45 3.74 -0.80
C ASN A 200 -3.04 4.78 -1.76
N TYR A 201 -4.03 4.40 -2.57
CA TYR A 201 -4.72 5.32 -3.48
C TYR A 201 -5.47 6.43 -2.73
N ILE A 202 -6.13 6.10 -1.61
CA ILE A 202 -6.76 7.11 -0.74
C ILE A 202 -5.69 8.08 -0.22
N ALA A 203 -4.57 7.55 0.27
CA ALA A 203 -3.48 8.35 0.83
C ALA A 203 -2.81 9.24 -0.23
N GLU A 204 -2.62 8.74 -1.46
CA GLU A 204 -2.12 9.49 -2.62
C GLU A 204 -3.07 10.64 -2.96
N ASN A 205 -4.38 10.41 -2.92
CA ASN A 205 -5.35 11.47 -3.14
C ASN A 205 -5.35 12.52 -2.01
N ILE A 206 -5.22 12.08 -0.75
CA ILE A 206 -5.05 13.00 0.40
C ILE A 206 -3.76 13.80 0.23
N PHE A 207 -2.68 13.19 -0.21
CA PHE A 207 -1.41 13.87 -0.44
C PHE A 207 -1.57 14.99 -1.49
N ASN A 208 -2.14 14.67 -2.64
CA ASN A 208 -2.33 15.66 -3.71
C ASN A 208 -3.32 16.77 -3.34
N THR A 209 -4.33 16.48 -2.52
CA THR A 209 -5.37 17.46 -2.15
C THR A 209 -5.00 18.31 -0.93
N PHE A 210 -4.31 17.72 0.04
CA PHE A 210 -4.05 18.34 1.35
C PHE A 210 -2.58 18.76 1.53
N LEU A 211 -1.63 18.01 0.96
CA LEU A 211 -0.20 18.25 1.16
C LEU A 211 0.43 19.06 0.02
N CYS A 212 -0.13 18.99 -1.18
CA CYS A 212 0.33 19.72 -2.36
C CYS A 212 -0.59 20.90 -2.72
N ASP A 213 0.00 22.09 -2.93
CA ASP A 213 -0.69 23.38 -3.02
C ASP A 213 -1.42 23.59 -4.36
N GLN A 214 -2.43 22.79 -4.69
CA GLN A 214 -3.34 23.15 -5.79
C GLN A 214 -4.29 24.29 -5.40
N PHE A 215 -4.58 24.50 -4.10
CA PHE A 215 -5.54 25.52 -3.64
C PHE A 215 -4.94 26.93 -3.41
N TYR A 216 -3.61 27.12 -3.51
CA TYR A 216 -2.95 28.40 -3.17
C TYR A 216 -2.06 29.00 -4.28
N GLY A 217 -2.23 28.61 -5.54
CA GLY A 217 -1.77 29.41 -6.68
C GLY A 217 -0.27 29.40 -7.00
N GLY A 218 0.45 28.30 -6.71
CA GLY A 218 1.83 28.09 -7.18
C GLY A 218 1.89 26.95 -8.21
N ASN A 219 2.72 27.09 -9.24
CA ASN A 219 2.96 26.09 -10.30
C ASN A 219 3.66 24.79 -9.81
N SER A 220 3.29 24.25 -8.65
CA SER A 220 3.90 23.05 -8.08
C SER A 220 2.87 22.13 -7.42
N GLY A 221 2.93 20.83 -7.72
CA GLY A 221 2.87 19.87 -6.61
C GLY A 221 1.93 18.69 -6.71
N ALA A 222 0.95 18.63 -7.60
CA ALA A 222 0.21 17.37 -7.78
C ALA A 222 1.15 16.32 -8.38
N VAL A 223 1.29 15.18 -7.70
CA VAL A 223 2.11 14.06 -8.17
C VAL A 223 1.23 13.13 -8.99
N GLU A 224 1.63 12.90 -10.24
CA GLU A 224 1.02 11.90 -11.13
C GLU A 224 1.46 10.49 -10.72
N PHE A 225 0.94 10.02 -9.58
CA PHE A 225 1.37 8.77 -8.95
C PHE A 225 1.26 7.55 -9.86
N ASN A 226 0.25 7.48 -10.73
CA ASN A 226 0.10 6.38 -11.68
C ASN A 226 1.22 6.35 -12.72
N GLN A 227 1.49 7.49 -13.37
CA GLN A 227 2.57 7.63 -14.34
C GLN A 227 3.93 7.36 -13.70
N LEU A 228 4.14 7.90 -12.49
CA LEU A 228 5.39 7.68 -11.77
C LEU A 228 5.54 6.20 -11.36
N ARG A 229 4.45 5.52 -11.01
CA ARG A 229 4.47 4.09 -10.69
C ARG A 229 4.93 3.27 -11.89
N GLU A 230 4.42 3.56 -13.09
CA GLU A 230 4.82 2.91 -14.35
C GLU A 230 6.32 3.11 -14.64
N ILE A 231 6.80 4.36 -14.57
CA ILE A 231 8.21 4.68 -14.80
C ILE A 231 9.12 3.96 -13.80
N ILE A 232 8.78 4.01 -12.50
CA ILE A 232 9.56 3.31 -11.47
C ILE A 232 9.57 1.81 -11.76
N SER A 233 8.42 1.22 -12.14
CA SER A 233 8.35 -0.19 -12.49
C SER A 233 9.28 -0.55 -13.63
N GLU A 234 9.33 0.24 -14.71
CA GLU A 234 10.27 0.03 -15.82
C GLU A 234 11.74 0.11 -15.36
N MET A 235 12.07 1.12 -14.54
CA MET A 235 13.42 1.25 -13.99
C MET A 235 13.80 0.05 -13.12
N VAL A 236 12.89 -0.46 -12.29
CA VAL A 236 13.11 -1.67 -11.48
C VAL A 236 13.39 -2.87 -12.37
N LEU A 237 12.55 -3.10 -13.38
CA LEU A 237 12.68 -4.27 -14.26
C LEU A 237 13.98 -4.27 -15.07
N SER A 238 14.52 -3.09 -15.39
CA SER A 238 15.82 -2.97 -16.07
C SER A 238 17.03 -3.40 -15.21
N LYS A 239 16.88 -3.39 -13.87
CA LYS A 239 17.96 -3.63 -12.90
C LYS A 239 17.76 -4.92 -12.08
N ALA A 240 16.56 -5.49 -12.10
CA ALA A 240 16.20 -6.62 -11.27
C ALA A 240 16.64 -7.96 -11.89
N VAL A 241 16.87 -8.96 -11.03
CA VAL A 241 17.21 -10.33 -11.45
C VAL A 241 16.07 -11.29 -11.13
N PRO A 242 15.80 -12.30 -11.99
CA PRO A 242 14.77 -13.29 -11.72
C PRO A 242 15.01 -14.06 -10.41
N VAL A 243 13.92 -14.41 -9.72
CA VAL A 243 13.96 -15.39 -8.63
C VAL A 243 13.82 -16.79 -9.22
N SER A 244 14.85 -17.62 -9.07
CA SER A 244 14.99 -18.94 -9.69
C SER A 244 14.34 -20.09 -8.92
N GLU A 245 13.95 -19.89 -7.65
CA GLU A 245 13.68 -21.02 -6.72
C GLU A 245 12.31 -21.02 -6.03
N SER A 246 11.42 -20.05 -6.28
CA SER A 246 10.11 -20.01 -5.63
C SER A 246 8.99 -20.61 -6.48
N ALA A 247 8.11 -21.40 -5.86
CA ALA A 247 6.85 -21.79 -6.46
C ALA A 247 6.05 -20.53 -6.83
N ARG A 248 5.65 -20.43 -8.09
CA ARG A 248 4.87 -19.29 -8.60
C ARG A 248 3.39 -19.66 -8.58
N PHE A 249 2.60 -18.81 -7.92
CA PHE A 249 1.15 -18.94 -7.86
C PHE A 249 0.53 -17.76 -8.58
N PHE A 250 -0.29 -18.06 -9.57
CA PHE A 250 -1.02 -17.05 -10.33
C PHE A 250 -2.46 -17.02 -9.83
N PHE A 251 -2.90 -15.85 -9.39
CA PHE A 251 -4.28 -15.58 -9.02
C PHE A 251 -4.97 -14.84 -10.16
N SER A 252 -6.30 -14.92 -10.24
CA SER A 252 -7.05 -14.22 -11.29
C SER A 252 -6.79 -12.71 -11.21
N GLU A 253 -6.27 -12.14 -12.29
CA GLU A 253 -6.09 -10.70 -12.44
C GLU A 253 -7.46 -10.03 -12.52
N LEU A 254 -7.92 -9.49 -11.38
CA LEU A 254 -9.10 -8.65 -11.34
C LEU A 254 -8.62 -7.23 -11.00
N PRO A 255 -8.50 -6.36 -12.01
CA PRO A 255 -7.92 -5.04 -11.79
C PRO A 255 -8.82 -4.24 -10.85
N LEU A 256 -8.22 -3.71 -9.78
CA LEU A 256 -8.83 -2.68 -8.96
C LEU A 256 -8.91 -1.40 -9.81
N SER A 257 -10.12 -1.04 -10.24
CA SER A 257 -10.35 0.21 -10.94
C SER A 257 -10.56 1.33 -9.93
N VAL A 258 -9.86 2.45 -10.12
CA VAL A 258 -9.92 3.62 -9.23
C VAL A 258 -10.29 4.85 -10.04
N ILE A 259 -11.35 5.54 -9.63
CA ILE A 259 -11.84 6.76 -10.27
C ILE A 259 -11.87 7.88 -9.23
N THR A 260 -11.11 8.93 -9.48
CA THR A 260 -11.15 10.16 -8.68
C THR A 260 -12.08 11.15 -9.38
N ARG A 261 -13.20 11.50 -8.75
CA ARG A 261 -14.09 12.55 -9.22
C ARG A 261 -13.75 13.86 -8.53
N LEU A 262 -13.68 14.95 -9.28
CA LEU A 262 -13.62 16.29 -8.71
C LEU A 262 -14.95 16.62 -8.03
N PRO A 263 -14.96 17.49 -7.00
CA PRO A 263 -16.18 17.90 -6.29
C PRO A 263 -17.26 18.49 -7.20
N ASP A 264 -16.83 19.13 -8.29
CA ASP A 264 -17.69 19.81 -9.24
C ASP A 264 -17.72 19.00 -10.54
N GLY A 265 -18.53 17.94 -10.54
CA GLY A 265 -18.85 17.22 -11.75
C GLY A 265 -19.79 18.05 -12.63
N ASN A 266 -19.26 18.55 -13.75
CA ASN A 266 -19.98 18.55 -15.01
C ASN A 266 -19.42 17.41 -15.87
#